data_AF-A0A239R306-F1
#
_entry.id   AF-A0A239R306-F1
#
_cell.length_a   1.000
_cell.length_b   1.000
_cell.length_c   1.000
_cell.angle_alpha   90.00
_cell.angle_beta   90.00
_cell.angle_gamma   90.00
#
_symmetry.space_group_name_H-M   'P 1'
#
loop_
_entity.id
_entity.type
_entity.pdbx_description
1 polymer ?
#
loop_
_entity_poly.entity_id
_entity_poly.type
_entity_poly.pdbx_seq_one_letter_code
_entity_poly.pdbx_strand_id
1 'polypeptide(L)'
;MKLHKNIKKFIVVILAACITFSAFNMPSFAAEDESDTIFSNLTPDVLEAGKQFTFKGMPYNGKNSPIKEYNGEKLTPSTIQNFAYTPDGKYVFTTSEGRSGGKRHTLLSRCRMPGTIKSTAKANFIETTVLANFGHGETIDITQPDLNVETYDIWVATKPTGGFYGLQIARITYEVVNDVGIITNVVRLSNFKWTNVNKKGKATRFSDQNGIYMPNRVNVSIDVENNQIAFRVEFTNGEIRYLIYNYKKINKALNKTEDGLAFDMKNAAKWQLANLQINAYPYKTYQSFCILDNTLYICGGYLGRGAKIYVTKYKTQKMGKTKQKRITKKQFERIINIIPQLTVKKQDLGRDDLEIEGLKVYHDKYGYHDLYINFYQRDIPITSSIGVYKFCAEDTVETEQ
;
A
#
# COMPACT_ATOMS: atom_id res chain seq x y z
N MET A 1 -40.59 20.34 54.27
CA MET A 1 -39.45 21.28 54.06
C MET A 1 -38.03 20.67 54.17
N LYS A 2 -37.79 19.54 54.86
CA LYS A 2 -36.42 18.95 54.97
C LYS A 2 -35.95 18.09 53.78
N LEU A 3 -36.87 17.55 52.97
CA LEU A 3 -36.52 16.67 51.83
C LEU A 3 -35.95 17.45 50.62
N HIS A 4 -36.42 18.67 50.38
CA HIS A 4 -35.96 19.52 49.27
C HIS A 4 -34.54 20.08 49.45
N LYS A 5 -34.06 20.19 50.70
CA LYS A 5 -32.73 20.73 51.02
C LYS A 5 -31.61 19.72 50.79
N ASN A 6 -31.92 18.41 50.85
CA ASN A 6 -30.94 17.34 50.65
C ASN A 6 -30.75 17.01 49.15
N ILE A 7 -31.78 17.16 48.32
CA ILE A 7 -31.69 16.95 46.86
C ILE A 7 -30.82 18.04 46.20
N LYS A 8 -30.93 19.31 46.63
CA LYS A 8 -30.06 20.38 46.11
C LYS A 8 -28.59 20.19 46.47
N LYS A 9 -28.27 19.65 47.66
CA LYS A 9 -26.88 19.33 48.02
C LYS A 9 -26.32 18.15 47.22
N PHE A 10 -27.14 17.16 46.89
CA PHE A 10 -26.70 16.01 46.11
C PHE A 10 -26.45 16.36 44.63
N ILE A 11 -27.28 17.23 44.04
CA ILE A 11 -27.13 17.70 42.65
C ILE A 11 -25.89 18.60 42.49
N VAL A 12 -25.59 19.46 43.48
CA VAL A 12 -24.39 20.33 43.44
C VAL A 12 -23.09 19.52 43.58
N VAL A 13 -23.08 18.44 44.36
CA VAL A 13 -21.92 17.55 44.48
C VAL A 13 -21.68 16.74 43.19
N ILE A 14 -22.73 16.31 42.50
CA ILE A 14 -22.60 15.62 41.20
C ILE A 14 -22.14 16.57 40.09
N LEU A 15 -22.64 17.82 40.05
CA LEU A 15 -22.17 18.82 39.07
C LEU A 15 -20.72 19.28 39.33
N ALA A 16 -20.30 19.40 40.60
CA ALA A 16 -18.91 19.71 40.93
C ALA A 16 -17.96 18.55 40.60
N ALA A 17 -18.41 17.30 40.75
CA ALA A 17 -17.66 16.12 40.32
C ALA A 17 -17.54 16.01 38.79
N CYS A 18 -18.57 16.43 38.02
CA CYS A 18 -18.50 16.47 36.56
C CYS A 18 -17.60 17.61 36.02
N ILE A 19 -17.49 18.73 36.73
CA ILE A 19 -16.61 19.85 36.35
C ILE A 19 -15.14 19.59 36.75
N THR A 20 -14.89 18.74 37.75
CA THR A 20 -13.52 18.34 38.14
C THR A 20 -12.98 17.14 37.36
N PHE A 21 -13.85 16.33 36.75
CA PHE A 21 -13.43 15.27 35.80
C PHE A 21 -13.24 15.74 34.36
N SER A 22 -13.62 16.99 34.02
CA SER A 22 -13.39 17.58 32.70
C SER A 22 -12.10 18.42 32.62
N ALA A 23 -11.31 18.47 33.70
CA ALA A 23 -10.13 19.30 33.83
C ALA A 23 -8.80 18.54 34.10
N PHE A 24 -8.76 17.22 33.93
CA PHE A 24 -7.50 16.47 34.05
C PHE A 24 -7.18 15.64 32.81
N ASN A 25 -5.96 15.87 32.33
CA ASN A 25 -5.24 15.23 31.22
C ASN A 25 -5.51 15.78 29.82
N MET A 26 -5.42 17.11 29.64
CA MET A 26 -4.58 17.53 28.53
C MET A 26 -3.14 17.20 28.95
N PRO A 27 -2.42 16.33 28.20
CA PRO A 27 -1.01 16.14 28.49
C PRO A 27 -0.36 17.52 28.43
N SER A 28 0.34 17.92 29.49
CA SER A 28 1.31 18.99 29.35
C SER A 28 2.23 18.53 28.22
N PHE A 29 2.24 19.27 27.12
CA PHE A 29 3.34 19.21 26.17
C PHE A 29 4.57 19.69 26.94
N ALA A 30 5.17 18.77 27.72
CA ALA A 30 6.58 18.81 27.96
C ALA A 30 7.19 18.91 26.56
N ALA A 31 7.94 19.98 26.31
CA ALA A 31 8.64 20.19 25.06
C ALA A 31 9.25 18.85 24.64
N GLU A 32 8.66 18.22 23.62
CA GLU A 32 9.18 16.97 23.10
C GLU A 32 10.53 17.34 22.51
N ASP A 33 11.59 16.67 22.99
CA ASP A 33 12.91 16.68 22.38
C ASP A 33 12.78 16.84 20.87
N GLU A 34 13.40 17.90 20.34
CA GLU A 34 13.41 18.30 18.94
C GLU A 34 13.47 17.06 18.03
N SER A 35 12.31 16.65 17.50
CA SER A 35 12.30 15.67 16.45
C SER A 35 12.57 16.43 15.16
N ASP A 36 13.69 16.13 14.49
CA ASP A 36 13.98 16.58 13.11
C ASP A 36 12.95 16.06 12.08
N THR A 37 11.84 15.46 12.53
CA THR A 37 10.75 14.99 11.66
C THR A 37 10.04 16.20 11.08
N ILE A 38 10.14 16.35 9.76
CA ILE A 38 9.39 17.38 9.03
C ILE A 38 7.93 16.94 8.96
N PHE A 39 7.02 17.82 9.38
CA PHE A 39 5.59 17.63 9.22
C PHE A 39 5.09 18.46 8.06
N SER A 40 4.33 17.82 7.18
CA SER A 40 3.75 18.51 6.03
C SER A 40 2.30 18.11 5.84
N ASN A 41 1.49 19.03 5.34
CA ASN A 41 0.08 18.80 5.11
C ASN A 41 -0.25 18.89 3.63
N LEU A 42 -0.96 17.89 3.10
CA LEU A 42 -1.70 18.02 1.85
C LEU A 42 -3.09 18.56 2.18
N THR A 43 -3.28 19.84 1.91
CA THR A 43 -4.56 20.52 2.06
C THR A 43 -5.55 20.02 1.00
N PRO A 44 -6.87 20.17 1.23
CA PRO A 44 -7.90 19.87 0.23
C PRO A 44 -7.63 20.49 -1.15
N ASP A 45 -7.20 21.76 -1.19
CA ASP A 45 -6.96 22.48 -2.45
C ASP A 45 -5.79 21.89 -3.23
N VAL A 46 -4.69 21.55 -2.53
CA VAL A 46 -3.53 20.88 -3.14
C VAL A 46 -3.92 19.49 -3.63
N LEU A 47 -4.73 18.78 -2.84
CA LEU A 47 -5.22 17.46 -3.19
C LEU A 47 -6.08 17.49 -4.46
N GLU A 48 -7.06 18.39 -4.55
CA GLU A 48 -7.92 18.54 -5.73
C GLU A 48 -7.14 18.99 -6.96
N ALA A 49 -6.22 19.94 -6.81
CA ALA A 49 -5.34 20.37 -7.90
C ALA A 49 -4.47 19.23 -8.44
N GLY A 50 -4.08 18.28 -7.58
CA GLY A 50 -3.27 17.11 -7.94
C GLY A 50 -4.00 16.04 -8.76
N LYS A 51 -5.30 16.16 -9.01
CA LYS A 51 -6.09 15.15 -9.72
C LYS A 51 -5.57 14.90 -11.15
N GLN A 52 -5.18 13.66 -11.44
CA GLN A 52 -4.61 13.27 -12.72
C GLN A 52 -5.64 12.70 -13.70
N PHE A 53 -6.49 11.78 -13.24
CA PHE A 53 -7.55 11.15 -14.03
C PHE A 53 -8.52 10.41 -13.11
N THR A 54 -9.67 10.00 -13.66
CA THR A 54 -10.59 9.05 -13.01
C THR A 54 -10.68 7.75 -13.78
N PHE A 55 -11.05 6.66 -13.11
CA PHE A 55 -11.33 5.39 -13.78
C PHE A 55 -12.74 5.37 -14.36
N LYS A 56 -12.88 4.98 -15.63
CA LYS A 56 -14.18 4.86 -16.31
C LYS A 56 -14.51 3.39 -16.55
N GLY A 57 -15.70 2.97 -16.08
CA GLY A 57 -16.25 1.64 -16.36
C GLY A 57 -15.71 0.51 -15.47
N MET A 58 -14.94 0.83 -14.43
CA MET A 58 -14.37 -0.14 -13.50
C MET A 58 -15.44 -0.88 -12.66
N PRO A 59 -15.25 -2.19 -12.37
CA PRO A 59 -16.09 -2.95 -11.45
C PRO A 59 -16.05 -2.38 -10.03
N TYR A 60 -17.21 -2.34 -9.34
CA TYR A 60 -17.33 -1.78 -7.98
C TYR A 60 -18.46 -2.40 -7.18
N ASN A 61 -18.21 -2.82 -5.93
CA ASN A 61 -19.25 -3.23 -4.97
C ASN A 61 -20.34 -4.13 -5.61
N GLY A 62 -19.91 -5.13 -6.39
CA GLY A 62 -20.84 -6.03 -7.11
C GLY A 62 -21.51 -5.47 -8.37
N LYS A 63 -21.28 -4.21 -8.74
CA LYS A 63 -21.82 -3.53 -9.93
C LYS A 63 -20.74 -3.42 -11.02
N ASN A 64 -21.17 -3.35 -12.28
CA ASN A 64 -20.31 -3.18 -13.47
C ASN A 64 -19.18 -4.22 -13.62
N SER A 65 -19.28 -5.37 -12.94
CA SER A 65 -18.33 -6.48 -13.15
C SER A 65 -18.57 -7.10 -14.52
N PRO A 66 -17.57 -7.16 -15.43
CA PRO A 66 -17.71 -7.93 -16.66
C PRO A 66 -17.77 -9.43 -16.36
N ILE A 67 -17.20 -9.87 -15.23
CA ILE A 67 -17.23 -11.25 -14.76
C ILE A 67 -18.24 -11.34 -13.62
N LYS A 68 -19.41 -11.90 -13.90
CA LYS A 68 -20.50 -12.06 -12.91
C LYS A 68 -20.39 -13.35 -12.11
N GLU A 69 -19.71 -14.35 -12.66
CA GLU A 69 -19.60 -15.69 -12.10
C GLU A 69 -18.18 -16.21 -12.32
N TYR A 70 -17.68 -16.99 -11.37
CA TYR A 70 -16.42 -17.70 -11.47
C TYR A 70 -16.60 -19.11 -10.91
N ASN A 71 -16.28 -20.13 -11.71
CA ASN A 71 -16.45 -21.55 -11.35
C ASN A 71 -17.85 -21.92 -10.85
N GLY A 72 -18.93 -21.44 -11.48
CA GLY A 72 -20.29 -21.79 -11.06
C GLY A 72 -20.87 -20.89 -9.95
N GLU A 73 -20.07 -19.96 -9.41
CA GLU A 73 -20.44 -19.17 -8.24
C GLU A 73 -20.39 -17.66 -8.54
N LYS A 74 -21.37 -16.93 -8.01
CA LYS A 74 -21.44 -15.46 -8.16
C LYS A 74 -20.14 -14.81 -7.67
N LEU A 75 -19.52 -14.03 -8.56
CA LEU A 75 -18.34 -13.24 -8.25
C LEU A 75 -18.75 -11.84 -7.80
N THR A 76 -18.33 -11.45 -6.60
CA THR A 76 -18.60 -10.12 -6.04
C THR A 76 -17.30 -9.32 -5.95
N PRO A 77 -17.04 -8.35 -6.86
CA PRO A 77 -15.91 -7.44 -6.75
C PRO A 77 -16.09 -6.45 -5.59
N SER A 78 -14.99 -6.16 -4.90
CA SER A 78 -14.83 -5.07 -3.94
C SER A 78 -14.18 -3.84 -4.60
N THR A 79 -13.88 -2.81 -3.80
CA THR A 79 -13.12 -1.65 -4.26
C THR A 79 -11.68 -1.98 -4.65
N ILE A 80 -11.08 -1.11 -5.47
CA ILE A 80 -9.65 -1.07 -5.74
C ILE A 80 -8.91 -1.04 -4.39
N GLN A 81 -7.87 -1.87 -4.29
CA GLN A 81 -6.98 -2.04 -3.14
C GLN A 81 -5.58 -1.48 -3.43
N ASN A 82 -5.17 -1.51 -4.70
CA ASN A 82 -3.91 -0.93 -5.13
C ASN A 82 -3.88 -0.69 -6.65
N PHE A 83 -2.88 0.04 -7.12
CA PHE A 83 -2.66 0.33 -8.54
C PHE A 83 -1.18 0.46 -8.89
N ALA A 84 -0.83 0.28 -10.16
CA ALA A 84 0.50 0.51 -10.72
C ALA A 84 0.39 0.90 -12.20
N TYR A 85 1.29 1.77 -12.67
CA TYR A 85 1.40 2.13 -14.08
C TYR A 85 2.32 1.14 -14.80
N THR A 86 2.07 0.91 -16.09
CA THR A 86 3.09 0.30 -16.93
C THR A 86 4.23 1.29 -17.19
N PRO A 87 5.49 0.85 -17.26
CA PRO A 87 6.63 1.73 -17.52
C PRO A 87 6.53 2.53 -18.83
N ASP A 88 5.89 1.98 -19.87
CA ASP A 88 5.58 2.68 -21.12
C ASP A 88 4.41 3.69 -21.03
N GLY A 89 3.76 3.80 -19.87
CA GLY A 89 2.65 4.73 -19.61
C GLY A 89 1.35 4.41 -20.35
N LYS A 90 1.25 3.28 -21.08
CA LYS A 90 0.07 2.92 -21.87
C LYS A 90 -1.10 2.47 -21.01
N TYR A 91 -0.82 1.84 -19.87
CA TYR A 91 -1.83 1.25 -19.01
C TYR A 91 -1.62 1.62 -17.54
N VAL A 92 -2.72 1.56 -16.81
CA VAL A 92 -2.72 1.44 -15.36
C VAL A 92 -3.45 0.15 -15.00
N PHE A 93 -2.85 -0.63 -14.14
CA PHE A 93 -3.47 -1.81 -13.58
C PHE A 93 -3.92 -1.53 -12.16
N THR A 94 -5.02 -2.17 -11.77
CA THR A 94 -5.53 -2.13 -10.41
C THR A 94 -5.77 -3.53 -9.90
N THR A 95 -5.54 -3.74 -8.61
CA THR A 95 -5.97 -4.93 -7.88
C THR A 95 -7.18 -4.62 -7.03
N SER A 96 -8.13 -5.54 -7.00
CA SER A 96 -9.25 -5.52 -6.04
C SER A 96 -9.56 -6.92 -5.54
N GLU A 97 -10.27 -7.03 -4.42
CA GLU A 97 -10.78 -8.31 -3.96
C GLU A 97 -11.98 -8.76 -4.82
N GLY A 98 -12.07 -10.05 -5.12
CA GLY A 98 -13.23 -10.71 -5.71
C GLY A 98 -13.62 -11.93 -4.87
N ARG A 99 -14.89 -12.03 -4.47
CA ARG A 99 -15.39 -13.16 -3.67
C ARG A 99 -16.29 -14.08 -4.48
N SER A 100 -16.05 -15.39 -4.42
CA SER A 100 -16.91 -16.46 -4.94
C SER A 100 -16.77 -17.70 -4.05
N GLY A 101 -17.88 -18.31 -3.62
CA GLY A 101 -17.88 -19.54 -2.80
C GLY A 101 -17.13 -19.48 -1.49
N GLY A 102 -17.13 -18.32 -0.84
CA GLY A 102 -16.35 -18.10 0.38
C GLY A 102 -14.83 -18.02 0.16
N LYS A 103 -14.37 -18.12 -1.09
CA LYS A 103 -12.96 -17.92 -1.48
C LYS A 103 -12.73 -16.47 -1.89
N ARG A 104 -11.50 -16.03 -1.67
CA ARG A 104 -11.00 -14.72 -2.10
C ARG A 104 -10.06 -14.86 -3.28
N HIS A 105 -10.31 -14.06 -4.29
CA HIS A 105 -9.55 -13.92 -5.52
C HIS A 105 -9.07 -12.49 -5.62
N THR A 106 -7.96 -12.28 -6.33
CA THR A 106 -7.57 -10.93 -6.73
C THR A 106 -8.09 -10.69 -8.14
N LEU A 107 -8.80 -9.60 -8.34
CA LEU A 107 -9.19 -9.13 -9.66
C LEU A 107 -8.10 -8.20 -10.17
N LEU A 108 -7.41 -8.62 -11.23
CA LEU A 108 -6.42 -7.81 -11.90
C LEU A 108 -7.09 -7.11 -13.09
N SER A 109 -7.31 -5.81 -12.97
CA SER A 109 -8.00 -5.02 -14.00
C SER A 109 -7.03 -4.13 -14.73
N ARG A 110 -7.13 -4.10 -16.06
CA ARG A 110 -6.32 -3.25 -16.94
C ARG A 110 -7.16 -2.11 -17.48
N CYS A 111 -6.65 -0.89 -17.35
CA CYS A 111 -7.25 0.31 -17.94
C CYS A 111 -6.27 0.97 -18.91
N ARG A 112 -6.76 1.44 -20.05
CA ARG A 112 -5.99 2.25 -20.99
C ARG A 112 -5.83 3.67 -20.43
N MET A 113 -4.60 4.15 -20.35
CA MET A 113 -4.32 5.51 -19.92
C MET A 113 -4.83 6.53 -20.94
N PRO A 114 -5.27 7.72 -20.51
CA PRO A 114 -5.60 8.80 -21.42
C PRO A 114 -4.33 9.34 -22.09
N GLY A 115 -4.41 9.70 -23.38
CA GLY A 115 -3.28 10.30 -24.11
C GLY A 115 -2.86 11.67 -23.59
N THR A 116 -3.69 12.33 -22.77
CA THR A 116 -3.34 13.57 -22.06
C THR A 116 -3.87 13.49 -20.63
N ILE A 117 -2.98 13.70 -19.66
CA ILE A 117 -3.30 13.66 -18.23
C ILE A 117 -3.71 15.07 -17.78
N LYS A 118 -4.93 15.18 -17.24
CA LYS A 118 -5.51 16.40 -16.66
C LYS A 118 -6.69 16.00 -15.76
N SER A 119 -7.14 16.87 -14.85
CA SER A 119 -8.19 16.59 -13.85
C SER A 119 -9.50 15.96 -14.39
N THR A 120 -9.81 16.16 -15.68
CA THR A 120 -11.00 15.62 -16.38
C THR A 120 -10.73 14.36 -17.20
N ALA A 121 -9.48 13.92 -17.30
CA ALA A 121 -9.07 12.76 -18.07
C ALA A 121 -9.61 11.45 -17.46
N LYS A 122 -9.73 10.42 -18.30
CA LYS A 122 -10.31 9.13 -17.94
C LYS A 122 -9.41 7.99 -18.39
N ALA A 123 -8.99 7.15 -17.44
CA ALA A 123 -8.44 5.84 -17.75
C ALA A 123 -9.61 4.89 -18.04
N ASN A 124 -9.65 4.32 -19.25
CA ASN A 124 -10.78 3.52 -19.70
C ASN A 124 -10.56 2.05 -19.35
N PHE A 125 -11.48 1.45 -18.61
CA PHE A 125 -11.49 0.01 -18.36
C PHE A 125 -11.45 -0.78 -19.67
N ILE A 126 -10.58 -1.79 -19.75
CA ILE A 126 -10.50 -2.72 -20.87
C ILE A 126 -11.03 -4.09 -20.43
N GLU A 127 -10.38 -4.69 -19.44
CA GLU A 127 -10.68 -6.05 -19.01
C GLU A 127 -10.26 -6.29 -17.56
N THR A 128 -10.80 -7.38 -16.99
CA THR A 128 -10.43 -7.91 -15.69
C THR A 128 -10.12 -9.38 -15.82
N THR A 129 -9.03 -9.82 -15.19
CA THR A 129 -8.69 -11.24 -15.03
C THR A 129 -8.85 -11.65 -13.57
N VAL A 130 -9.45 -12.81 -13.32
CA VAL A 130 -9.56 -13.39 -11.98
C VAL A 130 -8.29 -14.19 -11.67
N LEU A 131 -7.49 -13.70 -10.71
CA LEU A 131 -6.35 -14.43 -10.17
C LEU A 131 -6.82 -15.34 -9.03
N ALA A 132 -6.94 -16.62 -9.35
CA ALA A 132 -7.60 -17.60 -8.50
C ALA A 132 -6.87 -17.84 -7.18
N ASN A 133 -7.53 -17.59 -6.04
CA ASN A 133 -6.96 -17.75 -4.70
C ASN A 133 -5.72 -16.88 -4.43
N PHE A 134 -5.67 -15.67 -5.00
CA PHE A 134 -4.59 -14.71 -4.72
C PHE A 134 -4.86 -13.85 -3.47
N GLY A 135 -6.10 -13.85 -2.96
CA GLY A 135 -6.47 -13.13 -1.75
C GLY A 135 -6.94 -11.71 -2.01
N HIS A 136 -6.70 -10.82 -1.06
CA HIS A 136 -7.27 -9.48 -0.98
C HIS A 136 -6.85 -8.54 -2.13
N GLY A 137 -5.63 -8.68 -2.67
CA GLY A 137 -5.12 -7.80 -3.73
C GLY A 137 -4.40 -6.56 -3.19
N GLU A 138 -3.78 -6.68 -2.02
CA GLU A 138 -3.18 -5.60 -1.23
C GLU A 138 -1.90 -4.98 -1.81
N THR A 139 -1.38 -5.49 -2.91
CA THR A 139 -0.13 -5.02 -3.51
C THR A 139 -0.14 -5.28 -4.99
N ILE A 140 0.40 -4.33 -5.73
CA ILE A 140 0.78 -4.49 -7.13
C ILE A 140 1.99 -3.61 -7.40
N ASP A 141 2.94 -4.14 -8.17
CA ASP A 141 3.97 -3.35 -8.84
C ASP A 141 4.19 -3.90 -10.25
N ILE A 142 4.70 -3.10 -11.18
CA ILE A 142 4.85 -3.49 -12.59
C ILE A 142 6.22 -3.10 -13.11
N THR A 143 6.86 -4.06 -13.77
CA THR A 143 8.09 -3.83 -14.53
C THR A 143 7.91 -4.28 -15.96
N GLN A 144 8.70 -3.73 -16.88
CA GLN A 144 8.65 -4.05 -18.29
C GLN A 144 10.08 -4.41 -18.74
N PRO A 145 10.33 -5.68 -19.11
CA PRO A 145 11.67 -6.12 -19.51
C PRO A 145 12.20 -5.40 -20.75
N ASP A 146 11.32 -5.04 -21.68
CA ASP A 146 11.63 -4.30 -22.91
C ASP A 146 10.49 -3.32 -23.22
N LEU A 147 10.80 -2.02 -23.27
CA LEU A 147 9.83 -0.94 -23.50
C LEU A 147 9.22 -0.96 -24.91
N ASN A 148 9.81 -1.71 -25.85
CA ASN A 148 9.33 -1.79 -27.23
C ASN A 148 8.21 -2.83 -27.42
N VAL A 149 7.99 -3.70 -26.43
CA VAL A 149 6.96 -4.74 -26.48
C VAL A 149 6.03 -4.60 -25.29
N GLU A 150 4.74 -4.89 -25.50
CA GLU A 150 3.73 -4.83 -24.44
C GLU A 150 3.71 -6.12 -23.61
N THR A 151 4.88 -6.46 -23.05
CA THR A 151 5.09 -7.57 -22.13
C THR A 151 5.48 -7.02 -20.77
N TYR A 152 4.65 -7.28 -19.77
CA TYR A 152 4.79 -6.75 -18.42
C TYR A 152 5.01 -7.88 -17.43
N ASP A 153 5.92 -7.66 -16.48
CA ASP A 153 6.05 -8.46 -15.27
C ASP A 153 5.23 -7.77 -14.17
N ILE A 154 4.09 -8.36 -13.82
CA ILE A 154 3.15 -7.86 -12.81
C ILE A 154 3.39 -8.60 -11.50
N TRP A 155 3.71 -7.85 -10.45
CA TRP A 155 4.09 -8.37 -9.13
C TRP A 155 2.95 -8.20 -8.13
N VAL A 156 2.37 -9.29 -7.64
CA VAL A 156 1.20 -9.27 -6.75
C VAL A 156 1.34 -10.24 -5.59
N ALA A 157 0.62 -9.99 -4.50
CA ALA A 157 0.52 -10.96 -3.39
C ALA A 157 -0.30 -12.20 -3.82
N THR A 158 0.02 -13.36 -3.25
CA THR A 158 -0.68 -14.61 -3.55
C THR A 158 -0.60 -15.62 -2.39
N LYS A 159 -1.32 -16.73 -2.54
CA LYS A 159 -1.36 -17.88 -1.60
C LYS A 159 -1.66 -17.47 -0.15
N PRO A 160 -2.84 -16.89 0.13
CA PRO A 160 -3.24 -16.56 1.49
C PRO A 160 -3.48 -17.83 2.32
N THR A 161 -3.10 -17.81 3.61
CA THR A 161 -3.53 -18.83 4.58
C THR A 161 -4.76 -18.30 5.32
N GLY A 162 -5.85 -19.07 5.39
CA GLY A 162 -7.13 -18.57 5.91
C GLY A 162 -7.81 -17.52 5.00
N GLY A 163 -7.29 -17.33 3.78
CA GLY A 163 -7.99 -16.65 2.70
C GLY A 163 -8.04 -15.13 2.73
N PHE A 164 -7.26 -14.41 3.54
CA PHE A 164 -7.23 -12.93 3.51
C PHE A 164 -5.98 -12.38 2.80
N TYR A 165 -4.86 -12.26 3.50
CA TYR A 165 -3.62 -11.65 2.98
C TYR A 165 -2.69 -12.69 2.35
N GLY A 166 -2.00 -12.31 1.28
CA GLY A 166 -1.03 -13.16 0.61
C GLY A 166 0.22 -13.37 1.47
N LEU A 167 0.79 -14.58 1.36
CA LEU A 167 2.04 -14.99 2.05
C LEU A 167 3.21 -15.21 1.08
N GLN A 168 2.94 -15.07 -0.21
CA GLN A 168 3.89 -15.18 -1.30
C GLN A 168 3.73 -13.97 -2.24
N ILE A 169 4.74 -13.74 -3.08
CA ILE A 169 4.65 -12.76 -4.17
C ILE A 169 4.72 -13.52 -5.49
N ALA A 170 3.72 -13.36 -6.35
CA ALA A 170 3.78 -13.84 -7.73
C ALA A 170 4.39 -12.76 -8.63
N ARG A 171 5.19 -13.19 -9.61
CA ARG A 171 5.49 -12.42 -10.82
C ARG A 171 4.75 -13.09 -11.97
N ILE A 172 3.80 -12.36 -12.52
CA ILE A 172 2.97 -12.77 -13.65
C ILE A 172 3.56 -12.11 -14.89
N THR A 173 3.99 -12.90 -15.87
CA THR A 173 4.30 -12.37 -17.20
C THR A 173 2.98 -12.25 -17.96
N TYR A 174 2.69 -11.02 -18.37
CA TYR A 174 1.44 -10.62 -18.99
C TYR A 174 1.74 -9.94 -20.33
N GLU A 175 1.16 -10.44 -21.40
CA GLU A 175 1.37 -9.96 -22.76
C GLU A 175 0.10 -9.37 -23.32
N VAL A 176 0.21 -8.26 -24.04
CA VAL A 176 -0.91 -7.69 -24.80
C VAL A 176 -0.75 -8.07 -26.26
N VAL A 177 -1.69 -8.88 -26.76
CA VAL A 177 -1.72 -9.32 -28.15
C VAL A 177 -3.09 -8.95 -28.73
N ASN A 178 -3.10 -8.15 -29.80
CA ASN A 178 -4.34 -7.65 -30.42
C ASN A 178 -5.30 -7.02 -29.39
N ASP A 179 -4.78 -6.17 -28.52
CA ASP A 179 -5.50 -5.53 -27.41
C ASP A 179 -6.04 -6.49 -26.32
N VAL A 180 -5.81 -7.79 -26.40
CA VAL A 180 -6.20 -8.78 -25.38
C VAL A 180 -5.01 -9.10 -24.48
N GLY A 181 -5.26 -9.13 -23.16
CA GLY A 181 -4.25 -9.50 -22.19
C GLY A 181 -4.17 -11.01 -21.97
N ILE A 182 -2.95 -11.55 -22.01
CA ILE A 182 -2.68 -12.98 -21.86
C ILE A 182 -1.65 -13.18 -20.76
N ILE A 183 -1.98 -14.01 -19.77
CA ILE A 183 -1.00 -14.47 -18.78
C ILE A 183 -0.24 -15.65 -19.39
N THR A 184 1.07 -15.46 -19.64
CA THR A 184 1.91 -16.49 -20.28
C THR A 184 2.77 -17.26 -19.29
N ASN A 185 3.01 -16.71 -18.09
CA ASN A 185 3.82 -17.36 -17.05
C ASN A 185 3.48 -16.81 -15.65
N VAL A 186 3.50 -17.67 -14.63
CA VAL A 186 3.30 -17.30 -13.23
C VAL A 186 4.31 -18.04 -12.34
N VAL A 187 5.34 -17.31 -11.90
CA VAL A 187 6.33 -17.80 -10.93
C VAL A 187 6.17 -17.10 -9.59
N ARG A 188 6.58 -17.73 -8.49
CA ARG A 188 6.36 -17.20 -7.14
C ARG A 188 7.65 -17.07 -6.33
N LEU A 189 7.65 -16.14 -5.39
CA LEU A 189 8.60 -16.05 -4.28
C LEU A 189 7.91 -16.56 -3.02
N SER A 190 8.55 -17.50 -2.34
CA SER A 190 7.98 -18.19 -1.17
C SER A 190 8.94 -18.21 0.02
N ASN A 191 8.49 -18.77 1.15
CA ASN A 191 9.33 -19.01 2.33
C ASN A 191 9.93 -17.73 2.95
N PHE A 192 9.16 -16.64 3.01
CA PHE A 192 9.58 -15.37 3.61
C PHE A 192 10.02 -15.46 5.09
N LYS A 193 9.69 -16.54 5.80
CA LYS A 193 10.25 -16.84 7.14
C LYS A 193 11.77 -17.01 7.17
N TRP A 194 12.42 -17.28 6.02
CA TRP A 194 13.87 -17.53 5.88
C TRP A 194 14.66 -16.32 5.34
N THR A 195 14.11 -15.13 5.49
CA THR A 195 14.67 -13.91 4.91
C THR A 195 15.57 -13.11 5.85
N ASN A 196 15.85 -13.64 7.03
CA ASN A 196 16.87 -13.07 7.90
C ASN A 196 18.27 -13.55 7.47
N VAL A 197 19.30 -12.77 7.80
CA VAL A 197 20.68 -13.06 7.45
C VAL A 197 21.54 -12.99 8.71
N ASN A 198 22.29 -14.04 9.02
CA ASN A 198 23.19 -14.02 10.16
C ASN A 198 24.50 -13.26 9.84
N LYS A 199 25.36 -13.06 10.86
CA LYS A 199 26.66 -12.38 10.69
C LYS A 199 27.58 -12.97 9.61
N LYS A 200 27.37 -14.24 9.22
CA LYS A 200 28.13 -14.96 8.19
C LYS A 200 27.47 -14.89 6.80
N GLY A 201 26.38 -14.14 6.65
CA GLY A 201 25.65 -14.02 5.39
C GLY A 201 24.77 -15.22 5.03
N LYS A 202 24.55 -16.13 5.97
CA LYS A 202 23.68 -17.30 5.74
C LYS A 202 22.24 -16.98 6.10
N ALA A 203 21.32 -17.48 5.29
CA ALA A 203 19.89 -17.41 5.55
C ALA A 203 19.54 -18.03 6.90
N THR A 204 18.71 -17.34 7.67
CA THR A 204 18.18 -17.81 8.95
C THR A 204 16.72 -17.38 9.08
N ARG A 205 16.04 -17.92 10.08
CA ARG A 205 14.68 -17.50 10.43
C ARG A 205 14.73 -16.26 11.33
N PHE A 206 13.64 -15.50 11.34
CA PHE A 206 13.35 -14.62 12.46
C PHE A 206 12.74 -15.45 13.60
N SER A 207 13.22 -15.24 14.81
CA SER A 207 12.76 -15.97 16.00
C SER A 207 13.14 -15.21 17.27
N ASP A 208 12.40 -15.45 18.34
CA ASP A 208 12.76 -15.09 19.71
C ASP A 208 12.56 -16.30 20.65
N GLN A 209 12.56 -16.04 21.96
CA GLN A 209 12.32 -17.04 23.00
C GLN A 209 10.95 -17.74 22.88
N ASN A 210 9.98 -17.13 22.21
CA ASN A 210 8.63 -17.67 22.01
C ASN A 210 8.48 -18.43 20.68
N GLY A 211 9.55 -18.54 19.88
CA GLY A 211 9.60 -19.38 18.69
C GLY A 211 9.85 -18.62 17.39
N ILE A 212 9.48 -19.26 16.28
CA ILE A 212 9.74 -18.76 14.91
C ILE A 212 8.64 -17.81 14.48
N TYR A 213 9.03 -16.70 13.85
CA TYR A 213 8.09 -15.74 13.31
C TYR A 213 7.54 -16.26 11.98
N MET A 214 6.22 -16.43 11.93
CA MET A 214 5.53 -16.89 10.72
C MET A 214 4.99 -15.68 9.96
N PRO A 215 5.19 -15.58 8.64
CA PRO A 215 4.60 -14.51 7.84
C PRO A 215 3.07 -14.53 7.92
N ASN A 216 2.48 -13.34 8.02
CA ASN A 216 1.05 -13.08 8.06
C ASN A 216 0.56 -12.29 6.84
N ARG A 217 1.42 -11.40 6.29
CA ARG A 217 1.14 -10.61 5.09
C ARG A 217 2.44 -10.23 4.40
N VAL A 218 2.46 -10.30 3.07
CA VAL A 218 3.59 -9.81 2.27
C VAL A 218 3.15 -8.82 1.20
N ASN A 219 3.94 -7.77 1.00
CA ASN A 219 3.74 -6.79 -0.07
C ASN A 219 5.05 -6.58 -0.83
N VAL A 220 4.97 -6.00 -2.03
CA VAL A 220 6.12 -5.76 -2.91
C VAL A 220 6.15 -4.31 -3.41
N SER A 221 7.35 -3.76 -3.54
CA SER A 221 7.62 -2.54 -4.31
C SER A 221 8.99 -2.64 -4.99
N ILE A 222 9.12 -2.07 -6.18
CA ILE A 222 10.31 -2.19 -7.04
C ILE A 222 10.80 -0.80 -7.45
N ASP A 223 12.11 -0.62 -7.37
CA ASP A 223 12.84 0.52 -7.92
C ASP A 223 13.84 -0.04 -8.94
N VAL A 224 13.46 0.01 -10.22
CA VAL A 224 14.24 -0.60 -11.31
C VAL A 224 15.57 0.15 -11.51
N GLU A 225 15.55 1.48 -11.39
CA GLU A 225 16.69 2.35 -11.63
C GLU A 225 17.81 2.09 -10.62
N ASN A 226 17.46 1.98 -9.34
CA ASN A 226 18.42 1.61 -8.30
C ASN A 226 18.62 0.09 -8.15
N ASN A 227 17.98 -0.72 -9.01
CA ASN A 227 18.07 -2.17 -9.02
C ASN A 227 17.66 -2.81 -7.68
N GLN A 228 16.53 -2.36 -7.13
CA GLN A 228 16.03 -2.78 -5.83
C GLN A 228 14.61 -3.36 -5.93
N ILE A 229 14.38 -4.42 -5.16
CA ILE A 229 13.04 -4.95 -4.90
C ILE A 229 12.89 -5.09 -3.39
N ALA A 230 11.84 -4.48 -2.84
CA ALA A 230 11.52 -4.49 -1.44
C ALA A 230 10.32 -5.37 -1.16
N PHE A 231 10.39 -6.10 -0.05
CA PHE A 231 9.28 -6.86 0.49
C PHE A 231 8.95 -6.36 1.89
N ARG A 232 7.72 -5.89 2.09
CA ARG A 232 7.16 -5.73 3.43
C ARG A 232 6.70 -7.11 3.88
N VAL A 233 7.20 -7.59 5.02
CA VAL A 233 6.79 -8.84 5.64
C VAL A 233 6.28 -8.53 7.04
N GLU A 234 4.99 -8.72 7.24
CA GLU A 234 4.37 -8.68 8.55
C GLU A 234 4.31 -10.11 9.10
N PHE A 235 4.72 -10.28 10.34
CA PHE A 235 4.75 -11.56 11.03
C PHE A 235 3.58 -11.67 12.04
N THR A 236 3.21 -12.91 12.39
CA THR A 236 2.10 -13.20 13.31
C THR A 236 2.30 -12.63 14.73
N ASN A 237 3.53 -12.32 15.13
CA ASN A 237 3.83 -11.65 16.39
C ASN A 237 3.71 -10.11 16.32
N GLY A 238 3.28 -9.56 15.18
CA GLY A 238 3.13 -8.12 14.94
C GLY A 238 4.41 -7.42 14.50
N GLU A 239 5.53 -8.13 14.37
CA GLU A 239 6.76 -7.55 13.83
C GLU A 239 6.63 -7.30 12.32
N ILE A 240 7.15 -6.17 11.86
CA ILE A 240 7.14 -5.80 10.44
C ILE A 240 8.56 -5.53 9.97
N ARG A 241 8.91 -6.16 8.85
CA ARG A 241 10.19 -6.03 8.16
C ARG A 241 10.01 -5.44 6.78
N TYR A 242 10.89 -4.53 6.40
CA TYR A 242 11.07 -4.11 5.02
C TYR A 242 12.43 -4.64 4.56
N LEU A 243 12.39 -5.61 3.64
CA LEU A 243 13.53 -6.39 3.22
C LEU A 243 13.85 -6.06 1.77
N ILE A 244 14.98 -5.41 1.54
CA ILE A 244 15.38 -4.89 0.22
C ILE A 244 16.43 -5.81 -0.38
N TYR A 245 16.26 -6.19 -1.63
CA TYR A 245 17.11 -7.12 -2.38
C TYR A 245 17.53 -6.51 -3.71
N ASN A 246 18.58 -7.08 -4.30
CA ASN A 246 18.96 -6.79 -5.68
C ASN A 246 17.92 -7.33 -6.67
N TYR A 247 17.21 -6.44 -7.36
CA TYR A 247 16.10 -6.77 -8.26
C TYR A 247 16.54 -7.68 -9.42
N LYS A 248 17.59 -7.32 -10.16
CA LYS A 248 18.12 -8.11 -11.29
C LYS A 248 18.49 -9.54 -10.89
N LYS A 249 18.99 -9.76 -9.66
CA LYS A 249 19.30 -11.11 -9.17
C LYS A 249 18.04 -11.93 -8.87
N ILE A 250 17.03 -11.32 -8.24
CA ILE A 250 15.72 -11.95 -8.02
C ILE A 250 15.08 -12.29 -9.38
N ASN A 251 15.04 -11.33 -10.30
CA ASN A 251 14.43 -11.51 -11.61
C ASN A 251 15.10 -12.62 -12.42
N LYS A 252 16.45 -12.67 -12.41
CA LYS A 252 17.23 -13.74 -13.04
C LYS A 252 16.96 -15.12 -12.43
N ALA A 253 16.67 -15.20 -11.13
CA ALA A 253 16.34 -16.46 -10.47
C ALA A 253 14.93 -16.93 -10.85
N LEU A 254 13.97 -16.02 -10.91
CA LEU A 254 12.61 -16.28 -11.35
C LEU A 254 12.54 -16.69 -12.83
N ASN A 255 13.38 -16.12 -13.70
CA ASN A 255 13.49 -16.55 -15.11
C ASN A 255 13.98 -18.00 -15.28
N LYS A 256 14.57 -18.59 -14.24
CA LYS A 256 15.00 -19.99 -14.22
C LYS A 256 14.02 -20.90 -13.46
N THR A 257 12.97 -20.32 -12.90
CA THR A 257 11.93 -21.06 -12.20
C THR A 257 10.89 -21.47 -13.23
N GLU A 258 10.54 -22.76 -13.23
CA GLU A 258 9.49 -23.27 -14.12
C GLU A 258 8.14 -22.62 -13.80
N ASP A 259 7.30 -22.50 -14.81
CA ASP A 259 5.96 -21.94 -14.67
C ASP A 259 5.14 -22.68 -13.58
N GLY A 260 4.37 -21.92 -12.82
CA GLY A 260 3.58 -22.41 -11.71
C GLY A 260 4.38 -22.71 -10.44
N LEU A 261 5.72 -22.77 -10.49
CA LEU A 261 6.56 -23.07 -9.33
C LEU A 261 6.97 -21.84 -8.53
N ALA A 262 7.63 -22.10 -7.39
CA ALA A 262 8.10 -21.07 -6.47
C ALA A 262 9.61 -21.14 -6.25
N PHE A 263 10.26 -19.99 -6.32
CA PHE A 263 11.61 -19.78 -5.83
C PHE A 263 11.61 -19.58 -4.31
N ASP A 264 12.49 -20.30 -3.60
CA ASP A 264 12.63 -20.19 -2.15
C ASP A 264 13.49 -18.98 -1.76
N MET A 265 12.91 -18.03 -1.01
CA MET A 265 13.61 -16.82 -0.56
C MET A 265 14.81 -17.10 0.35
N LYS A 266 14.95 -18.29 0.94
CA LYS A 266 16.18 -18.74 1.61
C LYS A 266 17.40 -18.60 0.70
N ASN A 267 17.23 -18.86 -0.61
CA ASN A 267 18.31 -18.80 -1.59
C ASN A 267 18.64 -17.36 -2.03
N ALA A 268 17.76 -16.41 -1.76
CA ALA A 268 17.94 -14.98 -2.02
C ALA A 268 18.61 -14.20 -0.89
N ALA A 269 18.79 -14.79 0.31
CA ALA A 269 19.40 -14.11 1.47
C ALA A 269 20.73 -13.41 1.14
N LYS A 270 21.55 -14.03 0.29
CA LYS A 270 22.83 -13.49 -0.19
C LYS A 270 22.72 -12.25 -1.08
N TRP A 271 21.52 -11.91 -1.55
CA TRP A 271 21.25 -10.75 -2.40
C TRP A 271 20.57 -9.60 -1.63
N GLN A 272 20.35 -9.76 -0.33
CA GLN A 272 19.74 -8.72 0.49
C GLN A 272 20.68 -7.51 0.60
N LEU A 273 20.12 -6.32 0.43
CA LEU A 273 20.78 -5.01 0.46
C LEU A 273 20.44 -4.24 1.74
N ALA A 274 19.23 -4.39 2.28
CA ALA A 274 18.85 -3.78 3.56
C ALA A 274 17.75 -4.60 4.27
N ASN A 275 17.66 -4.43 5.59
CA ASN A 275 16.66 -5.06 6.46
C ASN A 275 16.24 -4.07 7.54
N LEU A 276 15.03 -3.53 7.42
CA LEU A 276 14.49 -2.52 8.33
C LEU A 276 13.40 -3.14 9.22
N GLN A 277 13.50 -2.93 10.54
CA GLN A 277 12.39 -3.17 11.48
C GLN A 277 11.57 -1.90 11.62
N ILE A 278 10.32 -1.92 11.18
CA ILE A 278 9.45 -0.75 11.30
C ILE A 278 8.04 -1.22 11.69
N ASN A 279 7.81 -1.32 12.99
CA ASN A 279 6.51 -1.72 13.55
C ASN A 279 5.50 -0.54 13.59
N ALA A 280 5.76 0.51 12.83
CA ALA A 280 4.97 1.73 12.78
C ALA A 280 4.42 1.93 11.37
N TYR A 281 3.11 2.10 11.30
CA TYR A 281 2.39 2.53 10.11
C TYR A 281 1.19 3.37 10.56
N PRO A 282 0.73 4.33 9.73
CA PRO A 282 -0.30 5.27 10.14
C PRO A 282 -1.57 4.61 10.66
N TYR A 283 -2.09 5.13 11.78
CA TYR A 283 -3.36 4.72 12.41
C TYR A 283 -3.53 3.23 12.75
N LYS A 284 -2.46 2.43 12.64
CA LYS A 284 -2.52 0.95 12.64
C LYS A 284 -3.42 0.39 11.53
N THR A 285 -3.56 1.12 10.42
CA THR A 285 -4.24 0.65 9.21
C THR A 285 -3.29 0.82 8.03
N TYR A 286 -2.62 -0.27 7.66
CA TYR A 286 -1.69 -0.27 6.54
C TYR A 286 -2.46 -0.35 5.22
N GLN A 287 -2.14 0.54 4.29
CA GLN A 287 -2.74 0.59 2.96
C GLN A 287 -1.73 0.27 1.85
N SER A 288 -0.53 0.85 1.92
CA SER A 288 0.50 0.58 0.90
C SER A 288 1.90 0.99 1.34
N PHE A 289 2.92 0.58 0.59
CA PHE A 289 4.27 1.13 0.69
C PHE A 289 4.90 1.23 -0.70
N CYS A 290 5.91 2.07 -0.82
CA CYS A 290 6.71 2.20 -2.03
C CYS A 290 8.17 2.48 -1.66
N ILE A 291 9.11 2.08 -2.52
CA ILE A 291 10.51 2.48 -2.45
C ILE A 291 10.91 3.25 -3.71
N LEU A 292 11.72 4.30 -3.53
CA LEU A 292 12.38 5.03 -4.60
C LEU A 292 13.64 5.72 -4.05
N ASP A 293 14.77 5.64 -4.72
CA ASP A 293 16.02 6.33 -4.35
C ASP A 293 16.47 6.11 -2.90
N ASN A 294 16.45 4.84 -2.47
CA ASN A 294 16.74 4.44 -1.08
C ASN A 294 15.83 5.12 -0.03
N THR A 295 14.66 5.59 -0.43
CA THR A 295 13.62 6.15 0.42
C THR A 295 12.47 5.17 0.52
N LEU A 296 11.93 5.01 1.72
CA LEU A 296 10.79 4.16 2.01
C LEU A 296 9.59 5.06 2.37
N TYR A 297 8.50 4.86 1.65
CA TYR A 297 7.22 5.52 1.86
C TYR A 297 6.21 4.52 2.40
N ILE A 298 5.63 4.77 3.57
CA ILE A 298 4.64 3.89 4.21
C ILE A 298 3.32 4.66 4.32
N CYS A 299 2.32 4.19 3.58
CA CYS A 299 0.99 4.76 3.57
C CYS A 299 0.04 3.99 4.48
N GLY A 300 -0.74 4.72 5.27
CA GLY A 300 -1.87 4.19 6.00
C GLY A 300 -2.99 5.21 6.10
N GLY A 301 -4.21 4.71 6.22
CA GLY A 301 -5.41 5.54 6.27
C GLY A 301 -6.63 4.68 6.58
N TYR A 302 -7.66 5.32 7.11
CA TYR A 302 -8.93 4.68 7.43
C TYR A 302 -10.05 5.72 7.40
N LEU A 303 -11.26 5.27 7.07
CA LEU A 303 -12.46 6.11 7.14
C LEU A 303 -12.60 6.77 8.52
N GLY A 304 -12.88 8.07 8.52
CA GLY A 304 -13.00 8.93 9.69
C GLY A 304 -11.67 9.36 10.33
N ARG A 305 -10.52 8.85 9.87
CA ARG A 305 -9.19 9.20 10.41
C ARG A 305 -8.29 9.95 9.42
N GLY A 306 -8.64 9.95 8.13
CA GLY A 306 -7.80 10.47 7.06
C GLY A 306 -6.65 9.53 6.71
N ALA A 307 -5.59 10.06 6.09
CA ALA A 307 -4.44 9.29 5.66
C ALA A 307 -3.11 9.97 6.01
N LYS A 308 -2.04 9.19 6.15
CA LYS A 308 -0.68 9.71 6.29
C LYS A 308 0.31 8.89 5.48
N ILE A 309 1.43 9.50 5.15
CA ILE A 309 2.60 8.84 4.58
C ILE A 309 3.79 9.11 5.51
N TYR A 310 4.42 8.03 5.99
CA TYR A 310 5.68 8.12 6.72
C TYR A 310 6.84 7.89 5.77
N VAL A 311 7.84 8.77 5.83
CA VAL A 311 8.98 8.78 4.91
C VAL A 311 10.27 8.63 5.69
N THR A 312 11.16 7.73 5.26
CA THR A 312 12.48 7.55 5.86
C THR A 312 13.48 7.03 4.83
N LYS A 313 14.73 7.50 4.87
CA LYS A 313 15.80 6.95 4.06
C LYS A 313 16.42 5.73 4.73
N TYR A 314 16.88 4.82 3.89
CA TYR A 314 17.69 3.70 4.31
C TYR A 314 19.03 3.68 3.57
N LYS A 315 19.98 2.94 4.13
CA LYS A 315 21.28 2.72 3.51
C LYS A 315 21.36 1.26 3.08
N THR A 316 21.74 1.05 1.83
CA THR A 316 22.10 -0.28 1.35
C THR A 316 23.43 -0.71 1.95
N GLN A 317 23.61 -2.02 2.08
CA GLN A 317 24.80 -2.66 2.60
C GLN A 317 25.34 -3.61 1.53
N LYS A 318 26.60 -4.06 1.71
CA LYS A 318 27.15 -5.12 0.88
C LYS A 318 26.22 -6.33 0.89
N MET A 319 25.87 -6.82 -0.31
CA MET A 319 24.96 -7.94 -0.50
C MET A 319 25.27 -9.11 0.44
N GLY A 320 24.24 -9.60 1.14
CA GLY A 320 24.36 -10.74 2.06
C GLY A 320 25.13 -10.43 3.36
N LYS A 321 25.48 -9.17 3.63
CA LYS A 321 26.07 -8.73 4.90
C LYS A 321 25.18 -7.74 5.65
N THR A 322 23.87 -7.85 5.45
CA THR A 322 22.88 -6.94 6.00
C THR A 322 22.76 -7.11 7.51
N LYS A 323 22.87 -5.98 8.22
CA LYS A 323 22.43 -5.85 9.60
C LYS A 323 21.03 -5.28 9.64
N GLN A 324 20.22 -5.80 10.56
CA GLN A 324 18.93 -5.24 10.89
C GLN A 324 19.08 -3.81 11.43
N LYS A 325 18.34 -2.86 10.88
CA LYS A 325 18.18 -1.50 11.40
C LYS A 325 16.77 -1.33 11.94
N ARG A 326 16.61 -0.99 13.21
CA ARG A 326 15.29 -0.62 13.76
C ARG A 326 15.04 0.86 13.50
N ILE A 327 13.84 1.19 13.01
CA ILE A 327 13.35 2.56 12.83
C ILE A 327 12.09 2.71 13.70
N THR A 328 12.14 3.67 14.61
CA THR A 328 11.02 4.05 15.48
C THR A 328 10.29 5.26 14.90
N LYS A 329 9.11 5.59 15.45
CA LYS A 329 8.29 6.69 14.95
C LYS A 329 9.02 8.04 14.94
N LYS A 330 9.93 8.28 15.90
CA LYS A 330 10.74 9.51 16.00
C LYS A 330 11.86 9.60 14.95
N GLN A 331 12.11 8.54 14.19
CA GLN A 331 13.19 8.45 13.20
C GLN A 331 12.68 8.52 11.75
N PHE A 332 11.39 8.82 11.56
CA PHE A 332 10.90 9.22 10.25
C PHE A 332 11.41 10.62 9.94
N GLU A 333 11.86 10.82 8.71
CA GLU A 333 12.39 12.12 8.25
C GLU A 333 11.25 13.07 7.92
N ARG A 334 10.15 12.53 7.38
CA ARG A 334 8.97 13.31 7.04
C ARG A 334 7.69 12.53 7.32
N ILE A 335 6.68 13.24 7.82
CA ILE A 335 5.31 12.75 7.94
C ILE A 335 4.41 13.67 7.12
N ILE A 336 3.86 13.13 6.03
CA ILE A 336 2.90 13.84 5.18
C ILE A 336 1.50 13.46 5.68
N ASN A 337 0.79 14.43 6.24
CA ASN A 337 -0.59 14.31 6.64
C ASN A 337 -1.51 14.66 5.48
N ILE A 338 -2.43 13.76 5.15
CA ILE A 338 -3.39 13.94 4.07
C ILE A 338 -4.73 14.25 4.71
N ILE A 339 -5.28 15.42 4.41
CA ILE A 339 -6.61 15.83 4.82
C ILE A 339 -7.53 15.57 3.62
N PRO A 340 -8.15 14.38 3.52
CA PRO A 340 -8.94 14.05 2.35
C PRO A 340 -10.24 14.86 2.36
N GLN A 341 -10.34 15.77 1.40
CA GLN A 341 -11.59 16.38 1.01
C GLN A 341 -11.60 16.49 -0.50
N LEU A 342 -12.62 15.91 -1.13
CA LEU A 342 -12.73 15.85 -2.58
C LEU A 342 -14.14 16.25 -3.03
N THR A 343 -14.25 17.00 -4.12
CA THR A 343 -15.53 17.33 -4.75
C THR A 343 -15.82 16.35 -5.89
N VAL A 344 -16.85 15.51 -5.70
CA VAL A 344 -17.31 14.54 -6.70
C VAL A 344 -18.75 14.80 -7.05
N LYS A 345 -19.04 15.03 -8.34
CA LYS A 345 -20.42 15.29 -8.84
C LYS A 345 -21.13 16.40 -8.05
N LYS A 346 -20.41 17.46 -7.66
CA LYS A 346 -20.90 18.59 -6.84
C LYS A 346 -21.23 18.23 -5.38
N GLN A 347 -20.80 17.07 -4.90
CA GLN A 347 -20.83 16.70 -3.50
C GLN A 347 -19.42 16.75 -2.93
N ASP A 348 -19.26 17.42 -1.79
CA ASP A 348 -18.00 17.42 -1.05
C ASP A 348 -17.95 16.19 -0.16
N LEU A 349 -16.90 15.40 -0.31
CA LEU A 349 -16.61 14.18 0.42
C LEU A 349 -15.45 14.44 1.35
N GLY A 350 -15.58 14.06 2.61
CA GLY A 350 -14.56 14.29 3.62
C GLY A 350 -13.86 13.01 4.06
N ARG A 351 -13.12 13.12 5.18
CA ARG A 351 -12.45 11.98 5.84
C ARG A 351 -13.37 10.82 6.18
N ASP A 352 -14.67 11.06 6.38
CA ASP A 352 -15.65 10.04 6.73
C ASP A 352 -16.07 9.18 5.52
N ASP A 353 -15.83 9.70 4.31
CA ASP A 353 -16.24 9.10 3.04
C ASP A 353 -15.07 8.56 2.22
N LEU A 354 -13.84 8.98 2.54
CA LEU A 354 -12.64 8.74 1.75
C LEU A 354 -11.61 7.87 2.48
N GLU A 355 -11.18 6.80 1.83
CA GLU A 355 -10.10 5.92 2.29
C GLU A 355 -9.03 5.82 1.20
N ILE A 356 -7.76 5.85 1.59
CA ILE A 356 -6.65 5.71 0.65
C ILE A 356 -6.41 4.22 0.32
N GLU A 357 -6.32 3.89 -0.97
CA GLU A 357 -6.26 2.51 -1.48
C GLU A 357 -5.10 2.35 -2.49
N GLY A 358 -3.90 2.62 -2.00
CA GLY A 358 -2.66 2.50 -2.78
C GLY A 358 -1.81 3.75 -2.77
N LEU A 359 -0.50 3.53 -2.85
CA LEU A 359 0.54 4.54 -3.02
C LEU A 359 1.50 4.07 -4.11
N LYS A 360 1.91 4.98 -4.98
CA LYS A 360 3.07 4.84 -5.85
C LYS A 360 3.92 6.10 -5.84
N VAL A 361 5.21 5.95 -6.10
CA VAL A 361 6.16 7.07 -6.17
C VAL A 361 6.97 6.90 -7.44
N TYR A 362 7.11 7.97 -8.21
CA TYR A 362 7.91 8.00 -9.43
C TYR A 362 8.69 9.30 -9.51
N HIS A 363 9.74 9.31 -10.31
CA HIS A 363 10.42 10.55 -10.65
C HIS A 363 9.55 11.42 -11.56
N ASP A 364 9.53 12.71 -11.27
CA ASP A 364 9.04 13.73 -12.19
C ASP A 364 10.08 14.03 -13.28
N LYS A 365 9.75 14.93 -14.21
CA LYS A 365 10.66 15.33 -15.30
C LYS A 365 11.95 16.04 -14.83
N TYR A 366 12.03 16.44 -13.56
CA TYR A 366 13.16 17.10 -12.94
C TYR A 366 13.89 16.20 -11.93
N GLY A 367 13.41 14.96 -11.72
CA GLY A 367 13.97 14.02 -10.77
C GLY A 367 13.43 14.13 -9.34
N TYR A 368 12.38 14.93 -9.10
CA TYR A 368 11.69 14.97 -7.80
C TYR A 368 10.73 13.80 -7.62
N HIS A 369 10.32 13.53 -6.38
CA HIS A 369 9.49 12.38 -6.08
C HIS A 369 8.00 12.75 -6.12
N ASP A 370 7.35 12.36 -7.21
CA ASP A 370 5.91 12.47 -7.34
C ASP A 370 5.19 11.31 -6.64
N LEU A 371 4.35 11.65 -5.68
CA LEU A 371 3.52 10.74 -4.92
C LEU A 371 2.16 10.61 -5.60
N TYR A 372 1.77 9.37 -5.91
CA TYR A 372 0.51 9.01 -6.55
C TYR A 372 -0.34 8.23 -5.56
N ILE A 373 -1.55 8.71 -5.27
CA ILE A 373 -2.48 8.08 -4.33
C ILE A 373 -3.84 7.85 -4.97
N ASN A 374 -4.51 6.80 -4.53
CA ASN A 374 -5.86 6.46 -4.93
C ASN A 374 -6.81 6.56 -3.73
N PHE A 375 -8.04 7.04 -3.94
CA PHE A 375 -9.08 7.02 -2.92
C PHE A 375 -10.23 6.11 -3.30
N TYR A 376 -10.61 5.22 -2.39
CA TYR A 376 -11.94 4.65 -2.32
C TYR A 376 -12.91 5.67 -1.74
N GLN A 377 -14.14 5.63 -2.25
CA GLN A 377 -15.24 6.46 -1.81
C GLN A 377 -16.37 5.56 -1.34
N ARG A 378 -16.87 5.81 -0.13
CA ARG A 378 -17.98 5.07 0.44
C ARG A 378 -19.27 5.33 -0.33
N ASP A 379 -19.95 4.27 -0.74
CA ASP A 379 -21.31 4.28 -1.33
C ASP A 379 -21.49 5.10 -2.63
N ILE A 380 -20.40 5.55 -3.27
CA ILE A 380 -20.43 6.29 -4.53
C ILE A 380 -19.93 5.38 -5.68
N PRO A 381 -20.73 5.19 -6.75
CA PRO A 381 -20.31 4.36 -7.89
C PRO A 381 -19.02 4.85 -8.55
N ILE A 382 -18.04 3.94 -8.78
CA ILE A 382 -16.70 4.23 -9.32
C ILE A 382 -16.70 5.09 -10.60
N THR A 383 -17.75 5.01 -11.41
CA THR A 383 -17.90 5.69 -12.72
C THR A 383 -17.63 7.21 -12.76
N SER A 384 -17.41 7.84 -11.60
CA SER A 384 -17.10 9.27 -11.48
C SER A 384 -16.13 9.64 -10.34
N SER A 385 -15.55 8.66 -9.64
CA SER A 385 -15.31 8.83 -8.20
C SER A 385 -13.95 8.32 -7.70
N ILE A 386 -13.34 7.35 -8.38
CA ILE A 386 -11.99 6.90 -8.05
C ILE A 386 -11.00 7.53 -9.03
N GLY A 387 -10.08 8.33 -8.50
CA GLY A 387 -9.01 8.96 -9.26
C GLY A 387 -7.64 8.68 -8.69
N VAL A 388 -6.63 8.96 -9.50
CA VAL A 388 -5.25 9.05 -9.01
C VAL A 388 -4.86 10.51 -8.88
N TYR A 389 -4.28 10.84 -7.74
CA TYR A 389 -3.86 12.18 -7.36
C TYR A 389 -2.35 12.20 -7.25
N LYS A 390 -1.72 13.23 -7.81
CA LYS A 390 -0.28 13.42 -7.90
C LYS A 390 0.13 14.66 -7.12
N PHE A 391 1.19 14.54 -6.32
CA PHE A 391 1.78 15.66 -5.60
C PHE A 391 3.29 15.43 -5.44
N CYS A 392 4.06 16.51 -5.51
CA CYS A 392 5.50 16.48 -5.25
C CYS A 392 5.72 16.29 -3.74
N ALA A 393 6.58 15.35 -3.35
CA ALA A 393 6.90 15.09 -1.95
C ALA A 393 7.61 16.28 -1.28
N GLU A 394 8.29 17.09 -2.08
CA GLU A 394 9.09 18.24 -1.69
C GLU A 394 8.25 19.54 -1.59
N ASP A 395 7.15 19.68 -2.34
CA ASP A 395 6.31 20.90 -2.36
C ASP A 395 5.25 20.96 -1.25
N THR A 396 5.25 20.00 -0.32
CA THR A 396 4.27 19.97 0.77
C THR A 396 4.57 21.08 1.78
N VAL A 397 3.61 21.99 2.01
CA VAL A 397 3.74 23.14 2.92
C VAL A 397 4.28 22.69 4.28
N GLU A 398 5.47 23.17 4.60
CA GLU A 398 6.09 23.01 5.92
C GLU A 398 5.38 23.98 6.87
N THR A 399 4.74 23.44 7.90
CA THR A 399 4.28 24.26 9.02
C THR A 399 5.25 24.06 10.16
N GLU A 400 5.89 25.13 10.61
CA GLU A 400 6.47 25.18 11.96
C GLU A 400 5.37 24.88 12.99
N GLN A 401 5.75 24.18 14.07
CA GLN A 401 4.85 23.57 15.05
C GLN A 401 3.88 24.55 15.73
#